data_AF-A0A832PWJ8-F1
#
_entry.id   AF-A0A832PWJ8-F1
#
_cell.length_a   1.000
_cell.length_b   1.000
_cell.length_c   1.000
_cell.angle_alpha   90.00
_cell.angle_beta   90.00
_cell.angle_gamma   90.00
#
_symmetry.space_group_name_H-M   'P 1'
#
loop_
_entity.id
_entity.type
_entity.pdbx_description
1 polymer ?
#
loop_
_entity_poly.entity_id
_entity_poly.type
_entity_poly.pdbx_seq_one_letter_code
_entity_poly.pdbx_strand_id
1 'polypeptide(L)'
;MKRNVVVAGTFYESDPKKLKKYLKNLLSTSSLTLDEHEKEPLAVMVPHAGYSFCGKVLSDIYQGIKVPNRVIILAPNHTGLGQAVSVSPAACFETPIGNIKNDKEIGRLLVETGPFVWDELAHLQEHAIEVHLPLLLTKNPKVKVTAVCLRTNGFQACEEMGNKLAAVLASISEPVLLIASSDMNHHEPCNVALRKDRMALDRISDIDPRGLFTAVVEHNVSMCGLVPMVVVLVAAKAQGAKHARVVSYCTSGDHNGDMSSVVGYAGVIVSKGAQDGDRPKLVSM
;
A
#
# COMPACT_ATOMS: atom_id res chain seq x y z
N MET A 1 -14.33 -17.14 -10.30
CA MET A 1 -13.35 -17.81 -9.43
C MET A 1 -13.14 -16.97 -8.18
N LYS A 2 -12.92 -17.59 -7.01
CA LYS A 2 -12.55 -16.91 -5.76
C LYS A 2 -11.02 -16.99 -5.62
N ARG A 3 -10.35 -15.91 -5.23
CA ARG A 3 -8.92 -15.92 -4.88
C ARG A 3 -8.77 -16.45 -3.45
N ASN A 4 -8.05 -17.55 -3.27
CA ASN A 4 -7.82 -18.16 -1.96
C ASN A 4 -6.67 -17.45 -1.21
N VAL A 5 -6.62 -17.64 0.11
CA VAL A 5 -5.50 -17.17 0.94
C VAL A 5 -4.23 -17.97 0.66
N VAL A 6 -3.06 -17.32 0.73
CA VAL A 6 -1.75 -17.96 0.53
C VAL A 6 -0.78 -17.77 1.69
N VAL A 7 -1.03 -16.79 2.59
CA VAL A 7 -0.14 -16.52 3.74
C VAL A 7 -0.86 -16.52 5.11
N ALA A 8 -2.12 -17.00 5.15
CA ALA A 8 -2.80 -17.27 6.41
C ALA A 8 -2.07 -18.38 7.20
N GLY A 9 -1.76 -18.13 8.46
CA GLY A 9 -0.96 -19.00 9.33
C GLY A 9 0.54 -18.72 9.30
N THR A 10 1.02 -17.87 8.38
CA THR A 10 2.44 -17.46 8.30
C THR A 10 2.61 -15.96 8.52
N PHE A 11 1.84 -15.13 7.81
CA PHE A 11 1.93 -13.66 7.93
C PHE A 11 0.92 -13.11 8.94
N TYR A 12 -0.20 -13.79 9.10
CA TYR A 12 -1.28 -13.45 10.03
C TYR A 12 -2.04 -14.70 10.44
N GLU A 13 -2.86 -14.63 11.49
CA GLU A 13 -3.52 -15.81 12.02
C GLU A 13 -4.53 -16.45 11.07
N SER A 14 -4.46 -17.77 10.90
CA SER A 14 -5.42 -18.53 10.08
C SER A 14 -6.72 -18.85 10.82
N ASP A 15 -6.71 -18.90 12.16
CA ASP A 15 -7.93 -19.09 12.94
C ASP A 15 -8.78 -17.80 12.95
N PRO A 16 -10.05 -17.84 12.51
CA PRO A 16 -10.89 -16.65 12.40
C PRO A 16 -11.13 -15.91 13.73
N LYS A 17 -11.20 -16.63 14.85
CA LYS A 17 -11.45 -16.02 16.18
C LYS A 17 -10.19 -15.33 16.69
N LYS A 18 -9.03 -15.98 16.56
CA LYS A 18 -7.74 -15.38 16.91
C LYS A 18 -7.44 -14.17 16.05
N LEU A 19 -7.66 -14.25 14.73
CA LEU A 19 -7.43 -13.13 13.82
C LEU A 19 -8.32 -11.93 14.15
N LYS A 20 -9.63 -12.13 14.38
CA LYS A 20 -10.54 -11.03 14.79
C LYS A 20 -10.08 -10.37 16.09
N LYS A 21 -9.67 -11.16 17.09
CA LYS A 21 -9.16 -10.62 18.36
C LYS A 21 -7.87 -9.84 18.15
N TYR A 22 -6.95 -10.38 17.36
CA TYR A 22 -5.68 -9.72 17.03
C TYR A 22 -5.93 -8.38 16.32
N LEU A 23 -6.73 -8.37 15.26
CA LEU A 23 -7.04 -7.15 14.50
C LEU A 23 -7.74 -6.09 15.36
N LYS A 24 -8.67 -6.49 16.22
CA LYS A 24 -9.33 -5.57 17.15
C LYS A 24 -8.32 -4.88 18.08
N ASN A 25 -7.39 -5.65 18.65
CA ASN A 25 -6.35 -5.11 19.51
C ASN A 25 -5.36 -4.23 18.73
N LEU A 26 -4.96 -4.68 17.54
CA LEU A 26 -4.06 -3.92 16.68
C LEU A 26 -4.64 -2.54 16.37
N LEU A 27 -5.91 -2.47 15.98
CA LEU A 27 -6.62 -1.24 15.62
C LEU A 27 -7.07 -0.38 16.82
N SER A 28 -6.63 -0.72 18.05
CA SER A 28 -6.90 0.08 19.26
C SER A 28 -5.64 0.65 19.91
N THR A 29 -4.46 0.53 19.27
CA THR A 29 -3.16 0.83 19.90
C THR A 29 -2.50 2.11 19.41
N SER A 30 -2.87 2.62 18.23
CA SER A 30 -2.32 3.86 17.71
C SER A 30 -2.84 5.07 18.49
N SER A 31 -1.92 5.99 18.79
CA SER A 31 -2.18 7.32 19.37
C SER A 31 -2.00 8.44 18.35
N LEU A 32 -1.88 8.12 17.05
CA LEU A 32 -1.66 9.10 16.01
C LEU A 32 -2.83 10.08 15.90
N THR A 33 -2.50 11.36 15.89
CA THR A 33 -3.45 12.43 15.59
C THR A 33 -3.39 12.74 14.10
N LEU A 34 -4.52 12.58 13.42
CA LEU A 34 -4.70 12.90 12.01
C LEU A 34 -5.70 14.07 11.89
N ASP A 35 -5.46 14.99 10.95
CA ASP A 35 -6.47 15.98 10.57
C ASP A 35 -7.56 15.37 9.67
N GLU A 36 -8.59 16.14 9.33
CA GLU A 36 -9.74 15.64 8.56
C GLU A 36 -9.34 15.16 7.16
N HIS A 37 -8.36 15.79 6.51
CA HIS A 37 -7.88 15.35 5.20
C HIS A 37 -7.04 14.06 5.29
N GLU A 38 -6.32 13.88 6.39
CA GLU A 38 -5.56 12.65 6.65
C GLU A 38 -6.45 11.50 7.11
N LYS A 39 -7.60 11.78 7.75
CA LYS A 39 -8.61 10.76 8.08
C LYS A 39 -9.31 10.22 6.83
N GLU A 40 -9.42 11.01 5.77
CA GLU A 40 -10.00 10.61 4.47
C GLU A 40 -8.98 10.82 3.35
N PRO A 41 -7.86 10.06 3.35
CA PRO A 41 -6.78 10.33 2.43
C PRO A 41 -7.09 9.86 1.02
N LEU A 42 -6.39 10.43 0.04
CA LEU A 42 -6.41 9.97 -1.34
C LEU A 42 -5.68 8.63 -1.47
N ALA A 43 -4.55 8.52 -0.79
CA ALA A 43 -3.73 7.32 -0.82
C ALA A 43 -2.99 7.09 0.49
N VAL A 44 -2.61 5.83 0.70
CA VAL A 44 -1.67 5.43 1.76
C VAL A 44 -0.60 4.51 1.19
N MET A 45 0.60 4.58 1.75
CA MET A 45 1.63 3.56 1.59
C MET A 45 1.71 2.74 2.88
N VAL A 46 1.64 1.41 2.75
CA VAL A 46 1.54 0.51 3.90
C VAL A 46 2.33 -0.77 3.63
N PRO A 47 3.09 -1.29 4.62
CA PRO A 47 3.88 -2.51 4.49
C PRO A 47 3.02 -3.76 4.34
N HIS A 48 3.60 -4.82 3.78
CA HIS A 48 2.95 -6.11 3.58
C HIS A 48 3.74 -7.31 4.14
N ALA A 49 4.67 -7.07 5.06
CA ALA A 49 5.27 -8.11 5.88
C ALA A 49 4.26 -8.78 6.83
N GLY A 50 4.71 -9.82 7.53
CA GLY A 50 3.93 -10.44 8.61
C GLY A 50 3.53 -9.43 9.69
N TYR A 51 2.33 -9.58 10.24
CA TYR A 51 1.74 -8.64 11.20
C TYR A 51 2.58 -8.46 12.47
N SER A 52 3.37 -9.47 12.87
CA SER A 52 4.29 -9.36 14.00
C SER A 52 5.39 -8.32 13.78
N PHE A 53 5.87 -8.16 12.54
CA PHE A 53 6.97 -7.25 12.19
C PHE A 53 6.46 -5.83 11.93
N CYS A 54 5.39 -5.69 11.15
CA CYS A 54 4.91 -4.38 10.69
C CYS A 54 3.60 -3.92 11.36
N GLY A 55 3.12 -4.65 12.38
CA GLY A 55 1.84 -4.39 13.05
C GLY A 55 1.68 -2.97 13.58
N LYS A 56 2.75 -2.37 14.12
CA LYS A 56 2.72 -0.97 14.57
C LYS A 56 2.35 -0.03 13.42
N VAL A 57 3.00 -0.17 12.27
CA VAL A 57 2.74 0.66 11.08
C VAL A 57 1.34 0.41 10.54
N LEU A 58 0.90 -0.86 10.49
CA LEU A 58 -0.47 -1.23 10.10
C LEU A 58 -1.51 -0.58 11.01
N SER A 59 -1.31 -0.61 12.32
CA SER A 59 -2.18 0.05 13.30
C SER A 59 -2.24 1.55 13.06
N ASP A 60 -1.07 2.18 12.97
CA ASP A 60 -0.91 3.62 12.78
C ASP A 60 -1.67 4.16 11.57
N ILE A 61 -1.63 3.43 10.44
CA ILE A 61 -2.41 3.82 9.25
C ILE A 61 -3.88 3.44 9.40
N TYR A 62 -4.20 2.15 9.56
CA TYR A 62 -5.58 1.69 9.44
C TYR A 62 -6.48 2.17 10.58
N GLN A 63 -5.94 2.40 11.77
CA GLN A 63 -6.73 2.97 12.86
C GLN A 63 -7.09 4.43 12.55
N GLY A 64 -6.13 5.23 12.09
CA GLY A 64 -6.30 6.66 11.87
C GLY A 64 -7.24 7.01 10.72
N ILE A 65 -7.26 6.21 9.66
CA ILE A 65 -8.06 6.53 8.45
C ILE A 65 -9.47 5.93 8.49
N LYS A 66 -10.37 6.56 7.73
CA LYS A 66 -11.66 6.00 7.32
C LYS A 66 -11.46 5.22 6.02
N VAL A 67 -11.89 3.97 5.99
CA VAL A 67 -11.80 3.11 4.80
C VAL A 67 -13.11 3.26 4.01
N PRO A 68 -13.09 3.81 2.78
CA PRO A 68 -14.30 3.94 1.96
C PRO A 68 -14.76 2.57 1.43
N ASN A 69 -15.88 2.55 0.71
CA ASN A 69 -16.41 1.31 0.13
C ASN A 69 -15.56 0.79 -1.04
N ARG A 70 -14.75 1.65 -1.66
CA ARG A 70 -13.98 1.32 -2.87
C ARG A 70 -12.49 1.54 -2.59
N VAL A 71 -11.69 0.48 -2.72
CA VAL A 71 -10.25 0.52 -2.48
C VAL A 71 -9.54 -0.08 -3.69
N ILE A 72 -8.46 0.55 -4.13
CA ILE A 72 -7.56 0.00 -5.14
C ILE A 72 -6.23 -0.30 -4.44
N ILE A 73 -5.81 -1.56 -4.45
CA ILE A 73 -4.52 -1.98 -3.89
C ILE A 73 -3.57 -2.22 -5.04
N LEU A 74 -2.50 -1.43 -5.11
CA LEU A 74 -1.40 -1.59 -6.03
C LEU A 74 -0.27 -2.29 -5.28
N ALA A 75 0.14 -3.43 -5.78
CA ALA A 75 1.19 -4.26 -5.19
C ALA A 75 2.27 -4.58 -6.22
N PRO A 76 3.52 -4.82 -5.78
CA PRO A 76 4.50 -5.45 -6.64
C PRO A 76 4.03 -6.84 -7.08
N ASN A 77 4.55 -7.33 -8.19
CA ASN A 77 4.47 -8.73 -8.57
C ASN A 77 5.79 -9.43 -8.18
N HIS A 78 5.84 -9.98 -6.96
CA HIS A 78 7.00 -10.71 -6.42
C HIS A 78 7.22 -12.04 -7.13
N THR A 79 6.14 -12.68 -7.58
CA THR A 79 6.18 -14.01 -8.18
C THR A 79 6.78 -13.99 -9.60
N GLY A 80 6.68 -12.85 -10.29
CA GLY A 80 7.03 -12.71 -11.70
C GLY A 80 6.08 -13.44 -12.66
N LEU A 81 5.02 -14.06 -12.15
CA LEU A 81 4.03 -14.80 -12.94
C LEU A 81 3.06 -13.86 -13.64
N GLY A 82 2.50 -14.31 -14.76
CA GLY A 82 1.41 -13.60 -15.43
C GLY A 82 1.82 -12.28 -16.09
N GLN A 83 0.87 -11.36 -16.20
CA GLN A 83 1.07 -10.07 -16.86
C GLN A 83 1.83 -9.08 -15.98
N ALA A 84 2.61 -8.21 -16.62
CA ALA A 84 3.40 -7.17 -15.94
C ALA A 84 2.53 -6.07 -15.30
N VAL A 85 1.36 -5.78 -15.91
CA VAL A 85 0.38 -4.81 -15.41
C VAL A 85 -0.97 -5.51 -15.32
N SER A 86 -1.21 -6.15 -14.18
CA SER A 86 -2.32 -7.09 -14.00
C SER A 86 -3.40 -6.54 -13.09
N VAL A 87 -4.65 -6.78 -13.44
CA VAL A 87 -5.83 -6.59 -12.59
C VAL A 87 -6.48 -7.95 -12.38
N SER A 88 -6.75 -8.32 -11.12
CA SER A 88 -7.34 -9.63 -10.84
C SER A 88 -8.78 -9.71 -11.35
N PRO A 89 -9.13 -10.74 -12.16
CA PRO A 89 -10.50 -11.00 -12.59
C PRO A 89 -11.33 -11.77 -11.56
N ALA A 90 -10.77 -12.08 -10.38
CA ALA A 90 -11.46 -12.83 -9.32
C ALA A 90 -12.82 -12.21 -8.96
N ALA A 91 -13.80 -13.03 -8.58
CA ALA A 91 -15.09 -12.53 -8.13
C ALA A 91 -15.02 -11.92 -6.71
N CYS A 92 -14.16 -12.50 -5.88
CA CYS A 92 -13.89 -12.07 -4.51
C CYS A 92 -12.54 -12.62 -4.04
N PHE A 93 -12.03 -12.03 -2.97
CA PHE A 93 -10.81 -12.42 -2.27
C PHE A 93 -11.18 -13.01 -0.91
N GLU A 94 -10.68 -14.21 -0.63
CA GLU A 94 -10.91 -14.89 0.64
C GLU A 94 -10.02 -14.32 1.75
N THR A 95 -10.56 -14.27 2.96
CA THR A 95 -9.79 -14.08 4.20
C THR A 95 -10.37 -15.00 5.27
N PRO A 96 -9.64 -15.32 6.36
CA PRO A 96 -10.20 -16.14 7.44
C PRO A 96 -11.45 -15.54 8.09
N ILE A 97 -11.67 -14.23 7.98
CA ILE A 97 -12.76 -13.52 8.65
C ILE A 97 -13.92 -13.14 7.72
N GLY A 98 -13.84 -13.50 6.44
CA GLY A 98 -14.86 -13.27 5.42
C GLY A 98 -14.28 -12.96 4.04
N ASN A 99 -15.14 -12.99 3.02
CA ASN A 99 -14.73 -12.67 1.65
C ASN A 99 -14.92 -11.18 1.36
N ILE A 100 -13.99 -10.59 0.60
CA ILE A 100 -14.09 -9.22 0.09
C ILE A 100 -14.46 -9.27 -1.40
N LYS A 101 -15.47 -8.50 -1.81
CA LYS A 101 -15.89 -8.47 -3.22
C LYS A 101 -14.84 -7.74 -4.07
N ASN A 102 -14.61 -8.24 -5.28
CA ASN A 102 -13.83 -7.48 -6.26
C ASN A 102 -14.67 -6.32 -6.82
N ASP A 103 -14.08 -5.14 -6.93
CA ASP A 103 -14.70 -4.00 -7.60
C ASP A 103 -14.49 -4.08 -9.11
N LYS A 104 -15.32 -4.92 -9.76
CA LYS A 104 -15.22 -5.18 -11.20
C LYS A 104 -15.47 -3.95 -12.07
N GLU A 105 -16.18 -2.94 -11.56
CA GLU A 105 -16.43 -1.72 -12.31
C GLU A 105 -15.13 -0.92 -12.48
N ILE A 106 -14.42 -0.67 -11.39
CA ILE A 106 -13.11 0.00 -11.42
C ILE A 106 -12.11 -0.83 -12.23
N GLY A 107 -12.05 -2.15 -12.00
CA GLY A 107 -11.16 -3.01 -12.77
C GLY A 107 -11.43 -2.97 -14.28
N ARG A 108 -12.70 -2.92 -14.70
CA ARG A 108 -13.07 -2.77 -16.13
C ARG A 108 -12.60 -1.44 -16.69
N LEU A 109 -12.83 -0.34 -15.98
CA LEU A 109 -12.38 1.00 -16.41
C LEU A 109 -10.85 1.07 -16.56
N LEU A 110 -10.09 0.44 -15.66
CA LEU A 110 -8.63 0.36 -15.77
C LEU A 110 -8.20 -0.41 -17.03
N VAL A 111 -8.79 -1.58 -17.28
CA VAL A 111 -8.44 -2.38 -18.46
C VAL A 111 -8.81 -1.68 -19.77
N GLU A 112 -9.97 -1.01 -19.83
CA GLU A 112 -10.43 -0.28 -21.02
C GLU A 112 -9.57 0.96 -21.32
N THR A 113 -9.02 1.62 -20.30
CA THR A 113 -8.17 2.80 -20.49
C THR A 113 -6.71 2.46 -20.82
N GLY A 114 -6.30 1.22 -20.57
CA GLY A 114 -4.92 0.73 -20.70
C GLY A 114 -3.96 1.36 -19.68
N PRO A 115 -2.75 0.79 -19.46
CA PRO A 115 -2.22 -0.45 -20.04
C PRO A 115 -2.55 -1.70 -19.19
N PHE A 116 -3.57 -1.63 -18.31
CA PHE A 116 -3.93 -2.71 -17.41
C PHE A 116 -4.58 -3.90 -18.14
N VAL A 117 -4.28 -5.13 -17.69
CA VAL A 117 -4.81 -6.36 -18.31
C VAL A 117 -5.44 -7.26 -17.25
N TRP A 118 -6.56 -7.89 -17.56
CA TRP A 118 -7.12 -8.95 -16.72
C TRP A 118 -6.19 -10.15 -16.70
N ASP A 119 -5.68 -10.51 -15.53
CA ASP A 119 -4.88 -11.72 -15.36
C ASP A 119 -5.02 -12.21 -13.91
N GLU A 120 -5.26 -13.51 -13.72
CA GLU A 120 -5.31 -14.10 -12.39
C GLU A 120 -3.96 -14.70 -12.01
N LEU A 121 -3.13 -15.09 -13.00
CA LEU A 121 -1.88 -15.78 -12.77
C LEU A 121 -0.89 -14.93 -11.96
N ALA A 122 -0.81 -13.62 -12.23
CA ALA A 122 -0.03 -12.67 -11.45
C ALA A 122 -0.50 -12.49 -9.99
N HIS A 123 -1.71 -12.95 -9.64
CA HIS A 123 -2.29 -12.80 -8.30
C HIS A 123 -2.32 -14.09 -7.48
N LEU A 124 -2.20 -15.26 -8.12
CA LEU A 124 -2.44 -16.56 -7.48
C LEU A 124 -1.59 -16.83 -6.24
N GLN A 125 -0.35 -16.32 -6.19
CA GLN A 125 0.58 -16.48 -5.07
C GLN A 125 1.11 -15.13 -4.57
N GLU A 126 0.51 -14.01 -4.99
CA GLU A 126 0.95 -12.68 -4.59
C GLU A 126 0.36 -12.30 -3.24
N HIS A 127 1.22 -12.13 -2.23
CA HIS A 127 0.82 -11.88 -0.86
C HIS A 127 0.62 -10.38 -0.57
N ALA A 128 1.28 -9.50 -1.31
CA ALA A 128 1.31 -8.06 -1.00
C ALA A 128 -0.07 -7.38 -1.07
N ILE A 129 -1.05 -8.00 -1.73
CA ILE A 129 -2.45 -7.54 -1.70
C ILE A 129 -3.20 -8.16 -0.52
N GLU A 130 -2.94 -9.43 -0.22
CA GLU A 130 -3.69 -10.24 0.74
C GLU A 130 -3.57 -9.72 2.17
N VAL A 131 -2.37 -9.29 2.56
CA VAL A 131 -2.03 -8.85 3.92
C VAL A 131 -2.91 -7.68 4.38
N HIS A 132 -3.41 -6.86 3.44
CA HIS A 132 -4.28 -5.72 3.72
C HIS A 132 -5.76 -6.10 3.87
N LEU A 133 -6.19 -7.23 3.30
CA LEU A 133 -7.60 -7.58 3.20
C LEU A 133 -8.29 -7.74 4.57
N PRO A 134 -7.74 -8.47 5.56
CA PRO A 134 -8.41 -8.60 6.85
C PRO A 134 -8.59 -7.26 7.59
N LEU A 135 -7.63 -6.35 7.45
CA LEU A 135 -7.68 -5.00 8.04
C LEU A 135 -8.78 -4.16 7.40
N LEU A 136 -8.86 -4.17 6.06
CA LEU A 136 -9.89 -3.47 5.31
C LEU A 136 -11.30 -3.97 5.67
N LEU A 137 -11.51 -5.29 5.71
CA LEU A 137 -12.80 -5.87 6.04
C LEU A 137 -13.22 -5.57 7.50
N THR A 138 -12.25 -5.50 8.41
CA THR A 138 -12.49 -5.13 9.82
C THR A 138 -12.88 -3.66 9.95
N LYS A 139 -12.24 -2.76 9.18
CA LYS A 139 -12.54 -1.32 9.19
C LYS A 139 -13.84 -0.97 8.46
N ASN A 140 -14.15 -1.67 7.37
CA ASN A 140 -15.37 -1.47 6.59
C ASN A 140 -15.90 -2.81 6.03
N PRO A 141 -16.96 -3.39 6.62
CA PRO A 141 -17.57 -4.62 6.12
C PRO A 141 -18.17 -4.54 4.71
N LYS A 142 -18.37 -3.33 4.17
CA LYS A 142 -18.92 -3.09 2.82
C LYS A 142 -17.83 -2.87 1.76
N VAL A 143 -16.55 -2.93 2.14
CA VAL A 143 -15.43 -2.66 1.23
C VAL A 143 -15.43 -3.62 0.03
N LYS A 144 -15.11 -3.07 -1.13
CA LYS A 144 -14.76 -3.76 -2.36
C LYS A 144 -13.34 -3.36 -2.73
N VAL A 145 -12.59 -4.31 -3.29
CA VAL A 145 -11.18 -4.12 -3.64
C VAL A 145 -10.97 -4.34 -5.13
N THR A 146 -10.24 -3.44 -5.78
CA THR A 146 -9.58 -3.72 -7.06
C THR A 146 -8.12 -4.07 -6.77
N ALA A 147 -7.69 -5.27 -7.14
CA ALA A 147 -6.35 -5.77 -6.90
C ALA A 147 -5.50 -5.59 -8.16
N VAL A 148 -4.38 -4.88 -8.05
CA VAL A 148 -3.47 -4.57 -9.16
C VAL A 148 -2.05 -5.04 -8.83
N CYS A 149 -1.49 -5.93 -9.65
CA CYS A 149 -0.10 -6.38 -9.54
C CYS A 149 0.74 -5.70 -10.62
N LEU A 150 1.86 -5.11 -10.23
CA LEU A 150 2.70 -4.29 -11.11
C LEU A 150 4.15 -4.76 -11.11
N ARG A 151 4.73 -4.82 -12.31
CA ARG A 151 6.15 -5.06 -12.55
C ARG A 151 6.59 -4.30 -13.79
N THR A 152 7.45 -3.31 -13.61
CA THR A 152 8.13 -2.61 -14.71
C THR A 152 9.45 -2.04 -14.19
N ASN A 153 10.35 -1.70 -15.11
CA ASN A 153 11.66 -1.11 -14.82
C ASN A 153 11.80 0.33 -15.32
N GLY A 154 10.74 0.94 -15.88
CA GLY A 154 10.80 2.25 -16.50
C GLY A 154 9.81 3.25 -15.89
N PHE A 155 10.31 4.45 -15.54
CA PHE A 155 9.47 5.54 -15.02
C PHE A 155 8.33 5.91 -15.97
N GLN A 156 8.56 5.94 -17.28
CA GLN A 156 7.54 6.33 -18.27
C GLN A 156 6.31 5.42 -18.21
N ALA A 157 6.50 4.11 -18.02
CA ALA A 157 5.40 3.17 -17.85
C ALA A 157 4.64 3.44 -16.53
N CYS A 158 5.36 3.76 -15.44
CA CYS A 158 4.73 4.15 -14.18
C CYS A 158 3.90 5.43 -14.31
N GLU A 159 4.43 6.43 -15.00
CA GLU A 159 3.75 7.70 -15.25
C GLU A 159 2.50 7.51 -16.11
N GLU A 160 2.58 6.72 -17.19
CA GLU A 160 1.43 6.37 -18.00
C GLU A 160 0.34 5.68 -17.16
N MET A 161 0.69 4.63 -16.42
CA MET A 161 -0.25 3.92 -15.54
C MET A 161 -0.89 4.86 -14.51
N GLY A 162 -0.11 5.76 -13.90
CA GLY A 162 -0.60 6.72 -12.92
C GLY A 162 -1.59 7.72 -13.53
N ASN A 163 -1.32 8.22 -14.73
CA ASN A 163 -2.23 9.11 -15.45
C ASN A 163 -3.54 8.40 -15.85
N LYS A 164 -3.46 7.14 -16.25
CA LYS A 164 -4.64 6.32 -16.59
C LYS A 164 -5.48 6.01 -15.35
N LEU A 165 -4.84 5.66 -14.24
CA LEU A 165 -5.49 5.52 -12.94
C LEU A 165 -6.16 6.83 -12.52
N ALA A 166 -5.51 7.99 -12.70
CA ALA A 166 -6.09 9.30 -12.41
C ALA A 166 -7.36 9.57 -13.22
N ALA A 167 -7.36 9.24 -14.51
CA ALA A 167 -8.52 9.41 -15.39
C ALA A 167 -9.69 8.51 -14.94
N VAL A 168 -9.42 7.26 -14.54
CA VAL A 168 -10.44 6.38 -13.97
C VAL A 168 -11.01 6.95 -12.68
N LEU A 169 -10.15 7.42 -11.76
CA LEU A 169 -10.59 8.03 -10.51
C LEU A 169 -11.48 9.26 -10.73
N ALA A 170 -11.17 10.10 -11.72
CA ALA A 170 -11.97 11.27 -12.07
C ALA A 170 -13.38 10.93 -12.62
N SER A 171 -13.56 9.71 -13.13
CA SER A 171 -14.85 9.22 -13.65
C SER A 171 -15.76 8.61 -12.56
N ILE A 172 -15.24 8.40 -11.35
CA ILE A 172 -15.93 7.78 -10.24
C ILE A 172 -16.39 8.86 -9.26
N SER A 173 -17.68 8.88 -8.93
CA SER A 173 -18.25 9.87 -8.00
C SER A 173 -18.05 9.50 -6.53
N GLU A 174 -17.92 8.21 -6.22
CA GLU A 174 -17.68 7.71 -4.86
C GLU A 174 -16.21 7.88 -4.45
N PRO A 175 -15.91 8.13 -3.16
CA PRO A 175 -14.54 8.13 -2.67
C PRO A 175 -13.84 6.79 -2.91
N VAL A 176 -12.63 6.85 -3.46
CA VAL A 176 -11.76 5.70 -3.67
C VAL A 176 -10.46 5.93 -2.90
N LEU A 177 -10.06 4.95 -2.09
CA LEU A 177 -8.76 4.94 -1.42
C LEU A 177 -7.76 4.15 -2.26
N LEU A 178 -6.59 4.73 -2.52
CA LEU A 178 -5.45 4.02 -3.10
C LEU A 178 -4.55 3.47 -1.99
N ILE A 179 -4.08 2.23 -2.15
CA ILE A 179 -3.08 1.62 -1.26
C ILE A 179 -1.88 1.23 -2.11
N ALA A 180 -0.75 1.89 -1.90
CA ALA A 180 0.55 1.42 -2.35
C ALA A 180 1.09 0.42 -1.33
N SER A 181 1.07 -0.86 -1.69
CA SER A 181 1.59 -1.93 -0.85
C SER A 181 3.10 -2.02 -1.00
N SER A 182 3.85 -1.64 0.04
CA SER A 182 5.31 -1.59 -0.02
C SER A 182 5.96 -1.74 1.36
N ASP A 183 6.89 -2.68 1.45
CA ASP A 183 8.00 -2.60 2.40
C ASP A 183 9.11 -1.68 1.81
N MET A 184 10.07 -1.30 2.64
CA MET A 184 11.18 -0.42 2.26
C MET A 184 12.44 -1.23 1.93
N ASN A 185 13.63 -0.81 2.34
CA ASN A 185 14.86 -1.52 2.05
C ASN A 185 14.97 -2.85 2.81
N HIS A 186 15.46 -3.88 2.13
CA HIS A 186 15.57 -5.26 2.59
C HIS A 186 17.02 -5.68 2.82
N HIS A 187 17.24 -6.41 3.90
CA HIS A 187 18.42 -7.24 4.19
C HIS A 187 19.76 -6.47 4.18
N GLU A 188 19.76 -5.28 4.77
CA GLU A 188 20.98 -4.52 5.06
C GLU A 188 21.05 -4.15 6.55
N PRO A 189 22.26 -3.81 7.06
CA PRO A 189 22.39 -3.31 8.42
C PRO A 189 21.48 -2.10 8.67
N CYS A 190 20.91 -2.01 9.88
CA CYS A 190 19.88 -1.02 10.22
C CYS A 190 20.29 0.43 9.87
N ASN A 191 21.54 0.81 10.15
CA ASN A 191 22.03 2.15 9.81
C ASN A 191 22.09 2.43 8.30
N VAL A 192 22.28 1.41 7.46
CA VAL A 192 22.26 1.52 5.99
C VAL A 192 20.81 1.60 5.51
N ALA A 193 19.94 0.72 6.03
CA ALA A 193 18.52 0.70 5.70
C ALA A 193 17.86 2.05 6.02
N LEU A 194 18.09 2.61 7.22
CA LEU A 194 17.58 3.92 7.62
C LEU A 194 17.97 5.05 6.64
N ARG A 195 19.24 5.10 6.22
CA ARG A 195 19.70 6.12 5.27
C ARG A 195 19.05 5.99 3.90
N LYS A 196 18.97 4.77 3.37
CA LYS A 196 18.37 4.49 2.06
C LYS A 196 16.86 4.73 2.07
N ASP A 197 16.17 4.26 3.10
CA ASP A 197 14.74 4.46 3.28
C ASP A 197 14.42 5.95 3.36
N ARG A 198 15.24 6.72 4.09
CA ARG A 198 15.08 8.17 4.17
C ARG A 198 15.14 8.84 2.79
N MET A 199 16.07 8.45 1.93
CA MET A 199 16.18 9.00 0.57
C MET A 199 14.91 8.78 -0.26
N ALA A 200 14.25 7.63 -0.12
CA ALA A 200 12.99 7.35 -0.80
C ALA A 200 11.82 8.10 -0.14
N LEU A 201 11.74 8.09 1.20
CA LEU A 201 10.65 8.66 1.96
C LEU A 201 10.60 10.18 1.88
N ASP A 202 11.74 10.86 1.80
CA ASP A 202 11.80 12.30 1.56
C ASP A 202 11.14 12.66 0.21
N ARG A 203 11.40 11.88 -0.86
CA ARG A 203 10.77 12.08 -2.18
C ARG A 203 9.27 11.80 -2.18
N ILE A 204 8.83 10.81 -1.41
CA ILE A 204 7.41 10.53 -1.21
C ILE A 204 6.74 11.71 -0.50
N SER A 205 7.35 12.23 0.57
CA SER A 205 6.86 13.38 1.33
C SER A 205 6.77 14.68 0.51
N ASP A 206 7.61 14.80 -0.52
CA ASP A 206 7.57 15.91 -1.47
C ASP A 206 6.61 15.69 -2.64
N ILE A 207 5.93 14.54 -2.70
CA ILE A 207 5.05 14.14 -3.82
C ILE A 207 5.81 14.24 -5.16
N ASP A 208 7.04 13.71 -5.15
CA ASP A 208 7.97 13.71 -6.27
C ASP A 208 8.12 12.30 -6.84
N PRO A 209 7.21 11.85 -7.73
CA PRO A 209 7.26 10.49 -8.28
C PRO A 209 8.53 10.24 -9.10
N ARG A 210 9.04 11.25 -9.80
CA ARG A 210 10.26 11.10 -10.61
C ARG A 210 11.49 11.01 -9.72
N GLY A 211 11.60 11.89 -8.72
CA GLY A 211 12.69 11.85 -7.76
C GLY A 211 12.68 10.58 -6.91
N LEU A 212 11.50 10.06 -6.54
CA LEU A 212 11.39 8.74 -5.89
C LEU A 212 11.98 7.65 -6.76
N PHE A 213 11.55 7.58 -8.03
CA PHE A 213 12.04 6.58 -8.98
C PHE A 213 13.56 6.66 -9.14
N THR A 214 14.08 7.87 -9.37
CA THR A 214 15.52 8.11 -9.51
C THR A 214 16.28 7.72 -8.24
N ALA A 215 15.85 8.20 -7.06
CA ALA A 215 16.54 7.92 -5.81
C ALA A 215 16.61 6.42 -5.49
N VAL A 216 15.51 5.69 -5.69
CA VAL A 216 15.46 4.25 -5.42
C VAL A 216 16.37 3.47 -6.36
N VAL A 217 16.36 3.80 -7.65
CA VAL A 217 17.20 3.14 -8.66
C VAL A 217 18.68 3.48 -8.47
N GLU A 218 19.03 4.75 -8.34
CA GLU A 218 20.44 5.18 -8.23
C GLU A 218 21.10 4.74 -6.92
N HIS A 219 20.35 4.75 -5.81
CA HIS A 219 20.88 4.34 -4.50
C HIS A 219 20.67 2.86 -4.18
N ASN A 220 20.14 2.08 -5.12
CA ASN A 220 19.82 0.66 -4.94
C ASN A 220 19.05 0.41 -3.63
N VAL A 221 17.98 1.17 -3.43
CA VAL A 221 17.04 0.94 -2.33
C VAL A 221 16.16 -0.24 -2.74
N SER A 222 16.20 -1.35 -2.00
CA SER A 222 15.45 -2.57 -2.35
C SER A 222 13.95 -2.48 -1.99
N MET A 223 13.36 -1.30 -2.08
CA MET A 223 11.94 -1.02 -1.87
C MET A 223 11.10 -1.83 -2.86
N CYS A 224 10.36 -2.82 -2.36
CA CYS A 224 9.61 -3.75 -3.22
C CYS A 224 8.46 -3.05 -3.97
N GLY A 225 7.80 -2.08 -3.34
CA GLY A 225 6.66 -1.35 -3.90
C GLY A 225 7.03 -0.04 -4.61
N LEU A 226 8.25 0.08 -5.16
CA LEU A 226 8.64 1.27 -5.96
C LEU A 226 7.60 1.61 -7.03
N VAL A 227 7.28 0.63 -7.88
CA VAL A 227 6.36 0.82 -9.00
C VAL A 227 4.96 1.19 -8.50
N PRO A 228 4.32 0.43 -7.59
CA PRO A 228 3.06 0.84 -6.96
C PRO A 228 3.07 2.26 -6.41
N MET A 229 4.11 2.64 -5.67
CA MET A 229 4.15 3.94 -5.02
C MET A 229 4.29 5.09 -6.02
N VAL A 230 5.11 4.93 -7.07
CA VAL A 230 5.23 5.93 -8.14
C VAL A 230 3.89 6.11 -8.87
N VAL A 231 3.22 5.02 -9.24
CA VAL A 231 1.90 5.06 -9.90
C VAL A 231 0.86 5.76 -9.01
N VAL A 232 0.85 5.43 -7.71
CA VAL A 232 -0.04 6.07 -6.73
C VAL A 232 0.25 7.56 -6.58
N LEU A 233 1.52 7.97 -6.51
CA LEU A 233 1.87 9.39 -6.38
C LEU A 233 1.46 10.20 -7.62
N VAL A 234 1.67 9.67 -8.82
CA VAL A 234 1.22 10.30 -10.07
C VAL A 234 -0.30 10.47 -10.04
N ALA A 235 -1.05 9.41 -9.71
CA ALA A 235 -2.50 9.46 -9.65
C ALA A 235 -3.02 10.41 -8.56
N ALA A 236 -2.46 10.34 -7.35
CA ALA A 236 -2.85 11.19 -6.22
C ALA A 236 -2.57 12.67 -6.50
N LYS A 237 -1.42 13.00 -7.12
CA LYS A 237 -1.09 14.37 -7.54
C LYS A 237 -2.11 14.92 -8.53
N ALA A 238 -2.51 14.13 -9.54
CA ALA A 238 -3.56 14.50 -10.48
C ALA A 238 -4.94 14.67 -9.80
N GLN A 239 -5.19 13.95 -8.70
CA GLN A 239 -6.38 14.09 -7.85
C GLN A 239 -6.29 15.24 -6.83
N GLY A 240 -5.23 16.06 -6.91
CA GLY A 240 -5.06 17.25 -6.08
C GLY A 240 -4.40 17.00 -4.73
N ALA A 241 -3.61 15.93 -4.58
CA ALA A 241 -2.77 15.74 -3.42
C ALA A 241 -1.78 16.92 -3.26
N LYS A 242 -1.69 17.46 -2.05
CA LYS A 242 -0.77 18.54 -1.69
C LYS A 242 0.16 18.18 -0.54
N HIS A 243 -0.18 17.14 0.22
CA HIS A 243 0.58 16.70 1.38
C HIS A 243 0.80 15.20 1.35
N ALA A 244 2.01 14.78 1.71
CA ALA A 244 2.37 13.40 2.00
C ALA A 244 3.19 13.36 3.28
N ARG A 245 2.70 12.65 4.30
CA ARG A 245 3.36 12.56 5.61
C ARG A 245 3.73 11.12 5.91
N VAL A 246 4.99 10.89 6.25
CA VAL A 246 5.39 9.63 6.90
C VAL A 246 4.86 9.70 8.31
N VAL A 247 3.93 8.82 8.67
CA VAL A 247 3.26 8.83 9.99
C VAL A 247 3.80 7.76 10.92
N SER A 248 4.50 6.76 10.39
CA SER A 248 5.11 5.68 11.15
C SER A 248 6.30 5.11 10.39
N TYR A 249 7.32 4.69 11.13
CA TYR A 249 8.45 3.94 10.62
C TYR A 249 8.93 2.95 11.68
N CYS A 250 9.31 1.75 11.27
CA CYS A 250 10.06 0.79 12.08
C CYS A 250 10.82 -0.17 11.17
N THR A 251 11.63 -1.03 11.75
CA THR A 251 12.39 -2.08 11.07
C THR A 251 12.07 -3.45 11.66
N SER A 252 12.39 -4.53 10.96
CA SER A 252 12.29 -5.88 11.51
C SER A 252 13.16 -6.07 12.77
N GLY A 253 14.27 -5.31 12.88
CA GLY A 253 15.15 -5.29 14.04
C GLY A 253 14.47 -4.80 15.32
N ASP A 254 13.46 -3.92 15.21
CA ASP A 254 12.66 -3.48 16.36
C ASP A 254 11.80 -4.62 16.94
N HIS A 255 11.52 -5.65 16.14
CA HIS A 255 10.75 -6.82 16.57
C HIS A 255 11.64 -7.96 17.07
N ASN A 256 12.68 -8.33 16.32
CA ASN A 256 13.49 -9.52 16.60
C ASN A 256 14.85 -9.21 17.28
N GLY A 257 15.25 -7.94 17.40
CA GLY A 257 16.51 -7.49 17.97
C GLY A 257 17.73 -7.62 17.06
N ASP A 258 17.59 -8.17 15.84
CA ASP A 258 18.70 -8.30 14.89
C ASP A 258 18.83 -7.05 14.03
N MET A 259 19.84 -6.22 14.33
CA MET A 259 20.14 -4.98 13.62
C MET A 259 21.13 -5.17 12.47
N SER A 260 21.65 -6.38 12.26
CA SER A 260 22.66 -6.67 11.23
C SER A 260 22.06 -6.84 9.83
N SER A 261 20.78 -7.20 9.75
CA SER A 261 20.03 -7.38 8.50
C SER A 261 18.55 -7.10 8.76
N VAL A 262 18.07 -5.92 8.37
CA VAL A 262 16.69 -5.51 8.62
C VAL A 262 15.89 -5.30 7.34
N VAL A 263 14.57 -5.38 7.47
CA VAL A 263 13.62 -4.84 6.49
C VAL A 263 12.97 -3.60 7.10
N GLY A 264 12.93 -2.49 6.35
CA GLY A 264 12.26 -1.25 6.77
C GLY A 264 10.76 -1.26 6.45
N TYR A 265 9.96 -0.63 7.30
CA TYR A 265 8.51 -0.52 7.18
C TYR A 265 8.07 0.92 7.41
N ALA A 266 7.40 1.52 6.42
CA ALA A 266 6.92 2.90 6.51
C ALA A 266 5.41 2.97 6.27
N GLY A 267 4.74 3.81 7.07
CA GLY A 267 3.36 4.22 6.86
C GLY A 267 3.33 5.65 6.34
N VAL A 268 2.74 5.86 5.17
CA VAL A 268 2.59 7.20 4.58
C VAL A 268 1.13 7.50 4.31
N ILE A 269 0.70 8.72 4.60
CA ILE A 269 -0.62 9.23 4.25
C ILE A 269 -0.46 10.34 3.22
N VAL A 270 -1.18 10.25 2.09
CA VAL A 270 -1.22 11.25 1.02
C VAL A 270 -2.62 11.85 0.93
N SER A 271 -2.73 13.17 1.08
CA SER A 271 -4.01 13.87 1.18
C SER A 271 -4.04 15.20 0.43
N LYS A 272 -5.24 15.74 0.22
CA LYS A 272 -5.44 17.08 -0.39
C LYS A 272 -4.98 18.21 0.53
N GLY A 273 -4.98 17.98 1.84
CA GLY A 273 -4.69 18.91 2.93
C GLY A 273 -5.51 20.22 2.95
N ALA A 274 -5.38 20.92 4.07
CA ALA A 274 -5.67 22.35 4.20
C ALA A 274 -4.34 23.11 4.28
N GLN A 275 -4.29 24.37 3.83
CA GLN A 275 -3.12 25.22 4.07
C GLN A 275 -2.92 25.40 5.57
N ASP A 276 -1.83 24.86 6.15
CA ASP A 276 -0.76 25.66 6.78
C ASP A 276 0.21 24.85 7.67
N GLY A 277 1.46 25.34 7.71
CA GLY A 277 2.26 25.51 8.92
C GLY A 277 2.89 24.27 9.60
N ASP A 278 4.20 24.14 9.42
CA ASP A 278 5.17 23.64 10.43
C ASP A 278 5.09 22.18 10.95
N ARG A 279 4.23 21.32 10.41
CA ARG A 279 4.27 19.89 10.80
C ARG A 279 5.44 19.16 10.12
N PRO A 280 6.28 18.42 10.87
CA PRO A 280 7.37 17.67 10.28
C PRO A 280 6.82 16.63 9.30
N LYS A 281 7.31 16.70 8.05
CA LYS A 281 6.94 15.77 6.97
C LYS A 281 7.32 14.31 7.28
N LEU A 282 8.28 14.12 8.19
CA LEU A 282 8.77 12.83 8.64
C LEU A 282 8.81 12.74 10.16
N VAL A 283 8.33 11.63 10.71
CA VAL A 283 8.61 11.23 12.10
C VAL A 283 10.12 11.00 12.24
N SER A 284 10.67 11.18 13.45
CA SER A 284 12.05 10.75 13.76
C SER A 284 12.22 9.27 13.40
N MET A 285 13.08 9.01 12.43
CA MET A 285 13.55 7.68 12.03
C MET A 285 14.80 7.31 12.83
#